data_AF-A0A2E8SK78-F1
#
_entry.id   AF-A0A2E8SK78-F1
#
_cell.length_a   1.000
_cell.length_b   1.000
_cell.length_c   1.000
_cell.angle_alpha   90.00
_cell.angle_beta   90.00
_cell.angle_gamma   90.00
#
_symmetry.space_group_name_H-M   'P 1'
#
loop_
_entity.id
_entity.type
_entity.pdbx_description
1 polymer ?
#
loop_
_entity_poly.entity_id
_entity_poly.type
_entity_poly.pdbx_seq_one_letter_code
_entity_poly.pdbx_strand_id
1 'polypeptide(L)'
;MSVNYSSLIIKKGLDTENLKNLIFKFSTNLIVEFEDFNDFNLFHENTFNSYVNLNNKSIVILSNKLTNSDKYKFSFSPTIQEAKDIIQIEEIEREIN
;
A
#
# COMPACT_ATOMS: atom_id res chain seq x y z
N MET A 1 2.37 -18.71 9.57
CA MET A 1 3.30 -17.87 8.79
C MET A 1 3.18 -16.46 9.32
N SER A 2 4.29 -15.75 9.48
CA SER A 2 4.25 -14.33 9.86
C SER A 2 4.26 -13.50 8.59
N VAL A 3 3.25 -12.66 8.39
CA VAL A 3 3.16 -11.75 7.24
C VAL A 3 4.34 -10.78 7.26
N ASN A 4 5.13 -10.74 6.18
CA ASN A 4 6.28 -9.86 6.08
C ASN A 4 5.86 -8.50 5.49
N TYR A 5 5.71 -7.49 6.35
CA TYR A 5 5.32 -6.15 5.92
C TYR A 5 6.07 -5.06 6.69
N SER A 6 6.21 -3.91 6.04
CA SER A 6 6.60 -2.65 6.65
C SER A 6 5.37 -1.75 6.76
N SER A 7 5.32 -0.92 7.79
CA SER A 7 4.26 0.09 7.94
C SER A 7 4.82 1.47 7.65
N LEU A 8 4.03 2.30 6.96
CA LEU A 8 4.38 3.66 6.59
C LEU A 8 3.24 4.60 6.95
N ILE A 9 3.54 5.64 7.72
CA ILE A 9 2.58 6.72 7.98
C ILE A 9 2.99 7.92 7.11
N ILE A 10 2.13 8.32 6.19
CA ILE A 10 2.31 9.48 5.33
C ILE A 10 1.77 10.70 6.07
N LYS A 11 2.70 11.56 6.49
CA LYS A 11 2.39 12.83 7.13
C LYS A 11 1.90 13.86 6.14
N LYS A 12 1.10 14.79 6.64
CA LYS A 12 0.61 15.91 5.84
C LYS A 12 1.74 16.72 5.21
N GLY A 13 1.61 17.01 3.93
CA GLY A 13 2.58 17.82 3.18
C GLY A 13 3.91 17.11 2.87
N LEU A 14 3.96 15.78 2.93
CA LEU A 14 5.10 15.02 2.42
C LEU A 14 5.23 15.26 0.91
N ASP A 15 6.40 15.77 0.49
CA ASP A 15 6.68 16.00 -0.92
C ASP A 15 6.64 14.70 -1.74
N THR A 16 6.11 14.80 -2.95
CA THR A 16 5.83 13.68 -3.85
C THR A 16 7.11 12.94 -4.27
N GLU A 17 8.20 13.66 -4.54
CA GLU A 17 9.48 13.06 -4.93
C GLU A 17 10.10 12.28 -3.76
N ASN A 18 10.00 12.83 -2.55
CA ASN A 18 10.44 12.15 -1.33
C ASN A 18 9.64 10.88 -1.06
N LEU A 19 8.32 10.89 -1.26
CA LEU A 19 7.48 9.71 -1.07
C LEU A 19 7.87 8.59 -2.04
N LYS A 20 8.05 8.91 -3.32
CA LYS A 20 8.48 7.92 -4.32
C LYS A 20 9.81 7.29 -3.92
N ASN A 21 10.82 8.11 -3.64
CA ASN A 21 12.14 7.63 -3.23
C ASN A 21 12.09 6.81 -1.93
N LEU A 22 11.16 7.10 -1.03
CA LEU A 22 10.95 6.34 0.20
C LEU A 22 10.30 4.98 -0.06
N ILE A 23 9.19 4.94 -0.81
CA ILE A 23 8.44 3.72 -1.10
C ILE A 23 9.32 2.68 -1.82
N PHE A 24 10.12 3.13 -2.79
CA PHE A 24 11.00 2.23 -3.55
C PHE A 24 12.18 1.65 -2.75
N LYS A 25 12.44 2.12 -1.52
CA LYS A 25 13.43 1.50 -0.63
C LYS A 25 12.91 0.25 0.07
N PHE A 26 11.59 0.06 0.13
CA PHE A 26 11.00 -1.10 0.78
C PHE A 26 11.01 -2.32 -0.14
N SER A 27 11.54 -3.43 0.36
CA SER A 27 11.54 -4.74 -0.30
C SER A 27 10.48 -5.71 0.24
N THR A 28 9.64 -5.26 1.17
CA THR A 28 8.57 -6.03 1.82
C THR A 28 7.20 -5.53 1.37
N ASN A 29 6.12 -6.23 1.72
CA ASN A 29 4.78 -5.66 1.57
C ASN A 29 4.64 -4.38 2.41
N LEU A 30 3.70 -3.51 2.06
CA LEU A 30 3.51 -2.23 2.72
C LEU A 30 2.09 -2.06 3.23
N ILE A 31 1.97 -1.62 4.47
CA ILE A 31 0.74 -1.07 5.02
C ILE A 31 0.93 0.45 5.15
N VAL A 32 0.11 1.22 4.45
CA VAL A 32 0.23 2.68 4.37
C VAL A 32 -0.95 3.34 5.08
N GLU A 33 -0.67 4.28 5.97
CA GLU A 33 -1.68 5.08 6.65
C GLU A 33 -1.46 6.55 6.33
N PHE A 34 -2.52 7.29 6.03
CA PHE A 34 -2.46 8.73 5.82
C PHE A 34 -2.87 9.46 7.10
N GLU A 35 -2.06 10.41 7.55
CA GLU A 35 -2.43 11.30 8.66
C GLU A 35 -3.66 12.15 8.31
N ASP A 36 -3.74 12.61 7.06
CA ASP A 36 -4.92 13.26 6.47
C ASP A 36 -5.30 12.53 5.18
N PHE A 37 -6.43 11.80 5.18
CA PHE A 37 -6.89 11.04 4.02
C PHE A 37 -7.16 11.93 2.79
N ASN A 38 -7.39 13.24 2.98
CA ASN A 38 -7.59 14.18 1.87
C ASN A 38 -6.32 14.41 1.05
N ASP A 39 -5.15 14.06 1.58
CA ASP A 39 -3.89 14.16 0.86
C ASP A 39 -3.74 13.05 -0.19
N PHE A 40 -4.51 11.96 -0.09
CA PHE A 40 -4.53 10.92 -1.11
C PHE A 40 -5.02 11.47 -2.45
N ASN A 41 -4.18 11.36 -3.47
CA ASN A 41 -4.41 11.96 -4.79
C ASN A 41 -3.84 11.07 -5.90
N LEU A 42 -3.98 11.51 -7.15
CA LEU A 42 -3.53 10.76 -8.33
C LEU A 42 -2.02 10.43 -8.32
N PHE A 43 -1.19 11.28 -7.71
CA PHE A 43 0.25 11.01 -7.57
C PHE A 43 0.49 9.77 -6.70
N HIS A 44 -0.22 9.68 -5.57
CA HIS A 44 -0.16 8.52 -4.68
C HIS A 44 -0.63 7.25 -5.39
N GLU A 45 -1.78 7.33 -6.07
CA GLU A 45 -2.32 6.23 -6.87
C GLU A 45 -1.29 5.71 -7.90
N ASN A 46 -0.71 6.60 -8.70
CA ASN A 46 0.27 6.22 -9.72
C ASN A 46 1.55 5.65 -9.11
N THR A 47 2.00 6.20 -7.99
CA THR A 47 3.21 5.75 -7.30
C THR A 47 3.02 4.34 -6.73
N PHE A 48 1.91 4.09 -6.05
CA PHE A 48 1.60 2.78 -5.48
C PHE A 48 1.36 1.72 -6.56
N ASN A 49 0.61 2.05 -7.61
CA ASN A 49 0.43 1.15 -8.75
C ASN A 49 1.78 0.78 -9.40
N SER A 50 2.67 1.75 -9.58
CA SER A 50 4.01 1.51 -10.12
C SER A 50 4.84 0.60 -9.21
N TYR A 51 4.77 0.82 -7.89
CA TYR A 51 5.48 -0.01 -6.92
C TYR A 51 5.03 -1.48 -6.97
N VAL A 52 3.72 -1.73 -6.95
CA VAL A 52 3.17 -3.09 -6.98
C VAL A 52 3.63 -3.83 -8.24
N ASN A 53 3.56 -3.17 -9.39
CA ASN A 53 3.98 -3.73 -10.68
C ASN A 53 5.49 -4.03 -10.73
N LEU A 54 6.33 -3.16 -10.16
CA LEU A 54 7.79 -3.29 -10.26
C LEU A 54 8.36 -4.29 -9.24
N ASN A 55 7.86 -4.28 -8.00
CA ASN A 55 8.45 -5.04 -6.91
C ASN A 55 7.76 -6.37 -6.63
N ASN A 56 6.64 -6.65 -7.30
CA ASN A 56 5.78 -7.80 -7.01
C ASN A 56 5.50 -7.92 -5.50
N LYS A 57 5.15 -6.80 -4.88
CA LYS A 57 4.76 -6.69 -3.46
C LYS A 57 3.37 -6.10 -3.31
N SER A 58 2.70 -6.42 -2.22
CA SER A 58 1.38 -5.90 -1.87
C SER A 58 1.51 -4.54 -1.20
N ILE A 59 0.61 -3.62 -1.55
CA ILE A 59 0.36 -2.39 -0.79
C ILE A 59 -1.07 -2.44 -0.29
N VAL A 60 -1.27 -2.20 1.00
CA VAL A 60 -2.59 -1.98 1.58
C VAL A 60 -2.64 -0.62 2.26
N ILE A 61 -3.59 0.22 1.85
CA ILE A 61 -3.81 1.53 2.43
C ILE A 61 -4.90 1.44 3.50
N LEU A 62 -4.58 1.88 4.71
CA LEU A 62 -5.54 1.99 5.80
C LEU A 62 -6.46 3.20 5.55
N SER A 63 -7.71 2.91 5.24
CA SER A 63 -8.75 3.92 5.08
C SER A 63 -10.13 3.30 5.27
N ASN A 64 -10.97 3.98 6.06
CA ASN A 64 -12.38 3.66 6.21
C ASN A 64 -13.29 4.43 5.23
N LYS A 65 -12.71 5.32 4.41
CA LYS A 65 -13.45 6.20 3.49
C LYS A 65 -13.26 5.83 2.02
N LEU A 66 -12.17 5.16 1.69
CA LEU A 66 -11.81 4.79 0.33
C LEU A 66 -12.13 3.32 0.09
N THR A 67 -12.71 3.02 -1.08
CA THR A 67 -13.07 1.66 -1.46
C THR A 67 -12.16 1.14 -2.56
N ASN A 68 -11.97 -0.17 -2.59
CA ASN A 68 -11.30 -0.87 -3.67
C ASN A 68 -11.99 -0.62 -5.01
N SER A 69 -11.19 -0.53 -6.07
CA SER A 69 -11.63 -0.31 -7.44
C SER A 69 -10.62 -0.98 -8.37
N ASP A 70 -11.08 -1.50 -9.51
CA ASP A 70 -10.24 -2.22 -10.49
C ASP A 70 -9.07 -1.39 -11.04
N LYS A 71 -9.12 -0.07 -10.89
CA LYS A 71 -8.01 0.83 -11.26
C LYS A 71 -6.79 0.73 -10.33
N TYR A 72 -6.98 0.22 -9.12
CA TYR A 72 -5.93 0.11 -8.13
C TYR A 72 -5.29 -1.28 -8.20
N LYS A 73 -3.97 -1.32 -8.26
CA LYS A 73 -3.16 -2.53 -8.07
C LYS A 73 -2.86 -2.80 -6.61
N PHE A 74 -3.36 -1.95 -5.72
CA PHE A 74 -3.23 -2.02 -4.28
C PHE A 74 -4.62 -2.04 -3.64
N SER A 75 -4.67 -2.46 -2.38
CA SER A 75 -5.92 -2.66 -1.65
C SER A 75 -6.13 -1.58 -0.59
N PHE A 76 -7.38 -1.33 -0.22
CA PHE A 76 -7.79 -0.52 0.91
C PHE A 76 -8.38 -1.42 1.99
N SER A 77 -8.11 -1.06 3.24
CA SER A 77 -8.71 -1.72 4.40
C SER A 77 -8.97 -0.74 5.54
N PRO A 78 -10.06 -0.88 6.30
CA PRO A 78 -10.32 -0.09 7.49
C PRO A 78 -9.39 -0.40 8.66
N THR A 79 -8.79 -1.60 8.75
CA THR A 79 -8.02 -2.01 9.94
C THR A 79 -6.70 -2.69 9.58
N ILE A 80 -5.72 -2.60 10.49
CA ILE A 80 -4.44 -3.31 10.34
C ILE A 80 -4.63 -4.82 10.24
N GLN A 81 -5.63 -5.38 10.94
CA GLN A 81 -5.86 -6.82 10.91
C GLN A 81 -6.32 -7.28 9.53
N GLU A 82 -7.32 -6.62 8.97
CA GLU A 82 -7.79 -6.90 7.60
C GLU A 82 -6.68 -6.63 6.56
N ALA A 83 -5.85 -5.60 6.76
CA ALA A 83 -4.72 -5.33 5.88
C ALA A 83 -3.69 -6.48 5.88
N LYS A 84 -3.43 -7.09 7.04
CA LYS A 84 -2.57 -8.28 7.13
C LYS A 84 -3.20 -9.48 6.43
N ASP A 85 -4.51 -9.68 6.61
CA ASP A 85 -5.23 -10.78 6.00
C ASP A 85 -5.17 -10.67 4.46
N ILE A 86 -5.34 -9.46 3.91
CA ILE A 86 -5.20 -9.18 2.46
C ILE A 86 -3.78 -9.52 1.97
N ILE A 87 -2.74 -9.02 2.65
CA ILE A 87 -1.34 -9.31 2.25
C ILE A 87 -1.10 -10.81 2.27
N GLN A 88 -1.58 -11.51 3.29
CA GLN A 88 -1.39 -12.95 3.40
C GLN A 88 -2.05 -13.71 2.24
N ILE A 89 -3.26 -13.33 1.85
CA ILE A 89 -3.96 -13.92 0.70
C ILE A 89 -3.18 -13.65 -0.59
N GLU A 90 -2.79 -12.40 -0.82
CA GLU A 90 -2.02 -12.02 -2.01
C GLU A 90 -0.65 -12.71 -2.07
N GLU A 91 0.02 -12.93 -0.94
CA GLU A 91 1.28 -13.69 -0.89
C GLU A 91 1.06 -15.15 -1.28
N ILE A 92 0.03 -15.80 -0.75
CA ILE A 92 -0.32 -17.19 -1.11
C ILE A 92 -0.65 -17.28 -2.60
N GLU A 93 -1.44 -16.35 -3.15
CA GLU A 93 -1.78 -16.33 -4.58
C GLU A 93 -0.56 -16.14 -5.48
N ARG A 94 0.47 -15.41 -5.00
CA ARG A 94 1.75 -15.23 -5.71
C ARG A 94 2.68 -16.45 -5.60
N GLU A 95 2.56 -17.26 -4.56
CA GLU A 95 3.33 -18.51 -4.44
C GLU A 95 2.76 -19.63 -5.29
N ILE A 96 1.45 -19.59 -5.57
CA ILE A 96 0.76 -20.62 -6.37
C ILE A 96 0.88 -20.36 -7.88
N ASN A 97 1.06 -19.10 -8.31
CA ASN A 97 1.21 -18.70 -9.72
C ASN A 97 2.66 -18.54 -10.14
#